data_AF-A0A3C1K3V0-F1
#
_entry.id   AF-A0A3C1K3V0-F1
#
_cell.length_a   1.000
_cell.length_b   1.000
_cell.length_c   1.000
_cell.angle_alpha   90.00
_cell.angle_beta   90.00
_cell.angle_gamma   90.00
#
_symmetry.space_group_name_H-M   'P 1'
#
loop_
_entity.id
_entity.type
_entity.pdbx_description
1 polymer ?
#
loop_
_entity_poly.entity_id
_entity_poly.type
_entity_poly.pdbx_seq_one_letter_code
_entity_poly.pdbx_strand_id
1 'polypeptide(L)'
;MEENKLLHRILNLRVKKVDVLKELNARGIRCYPSQFSDAVNGNYPYRTEKTNEIITNVDKILTDWENEREVKSNANRITTGN
;
A
#
# COMPACT_ATOMS: atom_id res chain seq x y z
N MET A 1 -1.86 3.15 20.39
CA MET A 1 -2.48 2.36 19.30
C MET A 1 -2.04 2.95 17.98
N GLU A 2 -0.91 2.49 17.45
CA GLU A 2 -0.28 3.00 16.22
C GLU A 2 -0.36 1.97 15.07
N GLU A 3 -1.23 0.96 15.22
CA GLU A 3 -1.08 -0.33 14.50
C GLU A 3 -1.82 -0.45 13.16
N ASN A 4 -2.44 0.62 12.64
CA ASN A 4 -3.25 0.54 11.40
C ASN A 4 -2.86 1.53 10.30
N LYS A 5 -1.65 2.10 10.33
CA LYS A 5 -1.21 3.14 9.37
C LYS A 5 -1.38 2.72 7.90
N LEU A 6 -1.04 1.48 7.56
CA LEU A 6 -1.18 0.96 6.19
C LEU A 6 -2.64 0.81 5.76
N LEU A 7 -3.50 0.32 6.67
CA LEU A 7 -4.93 0.19 6.41
C LEU A 7 -5.55 1.56 6.11
N HIS A 8 -5.24 2.57 6.91
CA HIS A 8 -5.71 3.94 6.67
C HIS A 8 -5.23 4.50 5.33
N ARG A 9 -3.97 4.27 4.94
CA ARG A 9 -3.45 4.69 3.63
C ARG A 9 -4.19 4.01 2.47
N ILE A 10 -4.43 2.70 2.56
CA ILE A 10 -5.21 1.94 1.56
C ILE A 10 -6.62 2.54 1.41
N LEU A 11 -7.28 2.84 2.53
CA LEU A 11 -8.62 3.45 2.53
C LEU A 11 -8.61 4.87 1.95
N ASN A 12 -7.63 5.71 2.33
CA ASN A 12 -7.47 7.07 1.81
C ASN A 12 -7.21 7.07 0.30
N LEU A 13 -6.38 6.15 -0.17
CA LEU A 13 -6.14 5.93 -1.59
C LEU A 13 -7.35 5.34 -2.32
N ARG A 14 -8.38 4.86 -1.62
CA ARG A 14 -9.55 4.18 -2.21
C ARG A 14 -9.13 3.01 -3.11
N VAL A 15 -8.05 2.33 -2.75
CA VAL A 15 -7.54 1.14 -3.44
C VAL A 15 -7.97 -0.11 -2.69
N LYS A 16 -8.16 -1.22 -3.40
CA LYS A 16 -8.55 -2.47 -2.73
C LYS A 16 -7.31 -3.17 -2.19
N LYS A 17 -7.45 -3.80 -1.02
CA LYS A 17 -6.42 -4.68 -0.44
C LYS A 17 -5.90 -5.73 -1.42
N VAL A 18 -6.79 -6.29 -2.24
CA VAL A 18 -6.44 -7.28 -3.27
C VAL A 18 -5.54 -6.71 -4.37
N ASP A 19 -5.69 -5.44 -4.72
CA ASP A 19 -4.85 -4.81 -5.74
C ASP A 19 -3.44 -4.57 -5.21
N VAL A 20 -3.31 -4.15 -3.94
CA VAL A 20 -2.00 -4.04 -3.28
C VAL A 20 -1.33 -5.41 -3.19
N LEU A 21 -2.08 -6.46 -2.85
CA LEU A 21 -1.56 -7.83 -2.80
C LEU A 21 -1.10 -8.32 -4.18
N LYS A 22 -1.86 -8.02 -5.25
CA LYS A 22 -1.46 -8.36 -6.63
C LYS A 22 -0.17 -7.66 -7.00
N GLU A 23 -0.03 -6.39 -6.67
CA GLU A 23 1.18 -5.61 -6.95
C GLU A 23 2.39 -6.12 -6.17
N LEU A 24 2.18 -6.51 -4.90
CA LEU A 24 3.23 -7.12 -4.08
C LEU A 24 3.76 -8.41 -4.74
N ASN A 25 2.86 -9.26 -5.24
CA ASN A 25 3.22 -10.47 -5.99
C ASN A 25 3.89 -10.14 -7.34
N ALA A 26 3.44 -9.10 -8.04
CA ALA A 26 4.04 -8.63 -9.29
C ALA A 26 5.49 -8.16 -9.09
N ARG A 27 5.79 -7.56 -7.93
CA ARG A 27 7.14 -7.16 -7.50
C ARG A 27 8.00 -8.34 -7.00
N GLY A 28 7.53 -9.57 -7.15
CA GLY A 28 8.25 -10.80 -6.79
C GLY A 28 8.12 -11.22 -5.33
N ILE A 29 7.30 -10.52 -4.54
CA ILE A 29 7.14 -10.81 -3.11
C ILE A 29 5.93 -11.71 -2.94
N ARG A 30 6.20 -13.01 -2.80
CA ARG A 30 5.13 -13.99 -2.52
C ARG A 30 4.60 -13.78 -1.10
N CYS A 31 3.29 -13.55 -1.01
CA CYS A 31 2.57 -13.35 0.23
C CYS A 31 1.18 -14.01 0.16
N TYR A 32 0.81 -14.75 1.21
CA TYR A 32 -0.55 -15.29 1.31
C TYR A 32 -1.54 -14.20 1.74
N PRO A 33 -2.80 -14.25 1.27
CA PRO A 33 -3.82 -13.26 1.63
C PRO A 33 -4.04 -13.09 3.14
N SER A 34 -3.94 -14.18 3.91
CA SER A 34 -4.02 -14.15 5.37
C SER A 34 -2.87 -13.33 5.98
N GLN A 35 -1.63 -13.66 5.62
CA GLN A 35 -0.43 -12.94 6.07
C GLN A 35 -0.47 -11.45 5.72
N PHE A 36 -0.95 -11.11 4.51
CA PHE A 36 -1.15 -9.73 4.10
C PHE A 36 -2.19 -9.03 4.98
N SER A 37 -3.33 -9.69 5.22
CA SER A 37 -4.41 -9.14 6.05
C SER A 37 -3.92 -8.89 7.47
N ASP A 38 -3.22 -9.85 8.08
CA ASP A 38 -2.62 -9.69 9.40
C ASP A 38 -1.64 -8.52 9.41
N ALA A 39 -0.69 -8.49 8.47
CA ALA A 39 0.32 -7.43 8.32
C ALA A 39 -0.27 -6.02 8.16
N VAL A 40 -1.38 -5.87 7.42
CA VAL A 40 -2.02 -4.57 7.17
C VAL A 40 -2.92 -4.14 8.33
N ASN A 41 -3.60 -5.07 8.99
CA ASN A 41 -4.53 -4.78 10.08
C ASN A 41 -3.83 -4.66 11.45
N GLY A 42 -2.50 -4.83 11.51
CA GLY A 42 -1.78 -4.84 12.79
C GLY A 42 -1.91 -6.14 13.58
N ASN A 43 -2.62 -7.14 13.05
CA ASN A 43 -2.92 -8.40 13.76
C ASN A 43 -1.78 -9.43 13.65
N TYR A 44 -0.54 -9.01 13.85
CA TYR A 44 0.63 -9.90 13.82
C TYR A 44 1.31 -9.92 15.20
N PRO A 45 1.02 -10.94 16.04
CA PRO A 45 1.64 -11.05 17.37
C PRO A 45 3.16 -11.24 17.30
N TYR A 46 3.68 -11.68 16.15
CA TYR A 46 5.11 -11.86 15.90
C TYR A 46 5.52 -11.11 14.63
N ARG A 47 6.36 -10.07 14.79
CA ARG A 47 7.07 -9.45 13.66
C ARG A 47 8.16 -10.39 13.17
N THR A 48 7.80 -11.27 12.23
CA THR A 48 8.78 -12.05 11.50
C THR A 48 9.49 -11.18 10.46
N GLU A 49 10.69 -11.58 10.03
CA GLU A 49 11.40 -10.93 8.92
C GLU A 49 10.50 -10.82 7.67
N LYS A 50 9.71 -11.87 7.40
CA LYS A 50 8.77 -11.89 6.28
C LYS A 50 7.63 -10.87 6.45
N THR A 51 7.09 -10.74 7.66
CA THR A 51 6.07 -9.73 7.97
C THR A 51 6.61 -8.32 7.77
N ASN A 52 7.83 -8.04 8.23
CA ASN A 52 8.48 -6.75 8.02
C ASN A 52 8.73 -6.48 6.53
N GLU A 53 9.19 -7.48 5.77
CA GLU A 53 9.35 -7.37 4.32
C GLU A 53 8.01 -7.00 3.64
N ILE A 54 6.92 -7.66 4.01
CA ILE A 54 5.58 -7.35 3.49
C ILE A 54 5.21 -5.91 3.83
N ILE A 55 5.30 -5.50 5.11
CA ILE A 55 4.96 -4.15 5.58
C ILE A 55 5.76 -3.09 4.82
N THR A 56 7.09 -3.25 4.72
CA THR A 56 7.96 -2.30 4.03
C THR A 56 7.62 -2.19 2.54
N ASN A 57 7.30 -3.29 1.88
CA ASN A 57 6.97 -3.25 0.46
C ASN A 57 5.55 -2.74 0.20
N VAL A 58 4.59 -3.03 1.07
CA VAL A 58 3.26 -2.39 1.04
C VAL A 58 3.40 -0.89 1.18
N ASP A 59 4.21 -0.42 2.14
CA ASP A 59 4.44 1.02 2.35
C ASP A 59 5.02 1.70 1.10
N LYS A 60 5.97 1.05 0.43
CA LYS A 60 6.54 1.52 -0.85
C LYS A 60 5.49 1.59 -1.96
N ILE A 61 4.65 0.56 -2.12
CA ILE A 61 3.58 0.55 -3.13
C ILE A 61 2.60 1.70 -2.90
N LEU A 62 2.18 1.89 -1.65
CA LEU A 62 1.23 2.97 -1.33
C LEU A 62 1.87 4.35 -1.57
N THR A 63 3.14 4.51 -1.21
CA THR A 63 3.90 5.75 -1.49
C THR A 63 3.98 6.03 -2.98
N ASP A 64 4.28 5.03 -3.79
CA ASP A 64 4.35 5.13 -5.25
C ASP A 64 3.01 5.60 -5.83
N TRP A 65 1.90 4.98 -5.41
CA TRP A 65 0.56 5.36 -5.85
C TRP A 65 0.10 6.73 -5.35
N GLU A 66 0.54 7.16 -4.16
CA GLU A 66 0.34 8.53 -3.68
C GLU A 66 1.03 9.54 -4.59
N ASN A 67 2.31 9.31 -4.91
CA ASN A 67 3.07 10.17 -5.81
C ASN A 67 2.46 10.21 -7.22
N GLU A 68 2.05 9.07 -7.78
CA GLU A 68 1.40 9.02 -9.11
C GLU A 68 0.11 9.85 -9.17
N ARG A 69 -0.66 9.88 -8.07
CA ARG A 69 -1.89 10.69 -7.99
C ARG A 69 -1.60 12.18 -7.91
N GLU A 70 -0.58 12.58 -7.15
CA GLU A 70 -0.17 13.98 -7.06
C GLU A 70 0.35 14.48 -8.42
N VAL A 71 1.16 13.69 -9.12
CA VAL A 71 1.66 14.02 -10.47
C VAL A 71 0.51 14.19 -11.46
N LYS A 72 -0.46 13.26 -11.50
CA LYS A 72 -1.64 13.36 -12.39
C LYS A 72 -2.51 14.56 -12.05
N SER A 73 -2.69 14.86 -10.76
CA SER A 73 -3.46 16.02 -10.30
C SER A 73 -2.82 17.34 -10.75
N ASN A 74 -1.49 17.46 -10.64
CA ASN A 74 -0.75 18.64 -11.09
C ASN A 74 -0.74 18.77 -12.62
N ALA A 75 -0.57 17.68 -13.36
CA ALA A 75 -0.61 17.71 -14.83
C ALA A 75 -1.94 18.26 -15.37
N ASN A 76 -3.07 17.91 -14.73
CA ASN A 76 -4.41 18.35 -15.16
C ASN A 76 -4.71 19.83 -14.85
N ARG A 77 -4.00 20.44 -13.89
CA ARG A 77 -4.13 21.88 -13.59
C ARG A 77 -3.43 22.77 -14.63
N ILE A 78 -2.39 22.26 -15.29
CA ILE A 78 -1.63 23.02 -16.30
C ILE A 78 -2.40 23.09 -17.63
N THR A 79 -3.25 22.09 -17.94
CA THR A 79 -3.96 22.01 -19.22
C THR A 79 -5.32 22.74 -19.27
N THR A 80 -5.85 23.21 -18.14
CA THR A 80 -7.19 23.85 -18.08
C THR A 80 -7.12 25.37 -17.89
N GLY A 81 -5.92 25.95 -17.92
CA GLY A 81 -5.71 27.40 -17.89
C GLY A 81 -5.30 27.92 -19.27
N ASN A 82 -6.27 28.08 -20.18
CA ASN A 82 -6.10 28.91 -21.38
C ASN A 82 -7.45 29.49 -21.81
#